data_AF-A0A5N9E0Q4-F1
#
_entry.id   AF-A0A5N9E0Q4-F1
#
_cell.length_a   1.000
_cell.length_b   1.000
_cell.length_c   1.000
_cell.angle_alpha   90.00
_cell.angle_beta   90.00
_cell.angle_gamma   90.00
#
_symmetry.space_group_name_H-M   'P 1'
#
loop_
_entity.id
_entity.type
_entity.pdbx_description
1 polymer ?
#
loop_
_entity_poly.entity_id
_entity_poly.type
_entity_poly.pdbx_seq_one_letter_code
_entity_poly.pdbx_strand_id
1 'polypeptide(L)'
;LLARRDSPDHMVELKDLNIDTIDLVVVNLYPFVETISKADVTLADALENIDIGGPTMLRAASKNFPSVAVVVDPADYGWVGEKLANGGLTVEDRRGLAGKAFHHVSTYDSAVTGYLLGNDSGGEELPESLTICLTKISGLRYGENPHQSGALYSESSAPVGMAGARQLHGRELSYNNLMDADAAWRTASDFRDATVSVVKHANSCGLASRDDIAEAYLKAYEGDTVSAFGGIVAFNRTVTAAAAEAMEPVFYEVVIAPDYEPAALEILQKKRNLRILAIDKQPETPAYDLRPITGGILVQTADAIAEDPTSWTVATQRQPTKNELKDLAFAWKAAKHIKSNAIVFAKDLALVGMGAGQPNRVVSVHLSQRASGGNAKGSVLASDAFFPFADNIELAAEAGITAIVQPGGSIRDDEVIAAADKAGLAMVFTGVRHFRH
;
A
#
# COMPACT_ATOMS: atom_id res chain seq x y z
N LEU A 1 4.97 -24.70 -36.51
CA LEU A 1 5.17 -24.34 -35.08
C LEU A 1 5.44 -25.54 -34.17
N LEU A 2 4.62 -26.59 -34.18
CA LEU A 2 4.66 -27.65 -33.16
C LEU A 2 5.54 -28.87 -33.49
N ALA A 3 5.95 -29.03 -34.75
CA ALA A 3 6.80 -30.15 -35.14
C ALA A 3 8.13 -30.11 -34.39
N ARG A 4 8.39 -31.16 -33.63
CA ARG A 4 9.67 -31.38 -32.95
C ARG A 4 10.75 -31.76 -33.95
N ARG A 5 11.84 -30.98 -34.02
CA ARG A 5 12.93 -31.22 -34.98
C ARG A 5 13.83 -32.41 -34.63
N ASP A 6 13.81 -32.82 -33.37
CA ASP A 6 14.51 -34.01 -32.88
C ASP A 6 13.72 -35.31 -33.12
N SER A 7 12.51 -35.23 -33.70
CA SER A 7 11.69 -36.39 -34.07
C SER A 7 11.75 -36.60 -35.59
N PRO A 8 12.36 -37.69 -36.08
CA PRO A 8 12.36 -38.02 -37.50
C PRO A 8 10.95 -38.15 -38.08
N ASP A 9 10.03 -38.76 -37.34
CA ASP A 9 8.64 -38.96 -37.77
C ASP A 9 7.93 -37.63 -38.04
N HIS A 10 8.08 -36.64 -37.15
CA HIS A 10 7.52 -35.30 -37.37
C HIS A 10 8.11 -34.60 -38.60
N MET A 11 9.41 -34.82 -38.87
CA MET A 11 10.06 -34.21 -40.04
C MET A 11 9.65 -34.88 -41.36
N VAL A 12 9.37 -36.18 -41.34
CA VAL A 12 8.77 -36.90 -42.47
C VAL A 12 7.36 -36.39 -42.72
N GLU A 13 6.54 -36.28 -41.68
CA GLU A 13 5.15 -35.79 -41.80
C GLU A 13 5.09 -34.35 -42.36
N LEU A 14 5.95 -33.45 -41.89
CA LEU A 14 6.05 -32.09 -42.45
C LEU A 14 6.36 -32.11 -43.96
N LYS A 15 7.28 -32.98 -44.38
CA LYS A 15 7.67 -33.12 -45.79
C LYS A 15 6.51 -33.67 -46.63
N ASP A 16 5.82 -34.69 -46.14
CA ASP A 16 4.69 -35.32 -46.83
C ASP A 16 3.51 -34.34 -46.98
N LEU A 17 3.31 -33.45 -46.01
CA LEU A 17 2.30 -32.40 -46.03
C LEU A 17 2.75 -31.12 -46.75
N ASN A 18 4.01 -31.04 -47.20
CA ASN A 18 4.62 -29.86 -47.80
C ASN A 18 4.49 -28.60 -46.91
N ILE A 19 4.82 -28.75 -45.63
CA ILE A 19 4.77 -27.67 -44.61
C ILE A 19 6.18 -27.37 -44.12
N ASP A 20 6.59 -26.11 -44.23
CA ASP A 20 7.89 -25.64 -43.72
C ASP A 20 7.91 -25.41 -42.20
N THR A 21 9.11 -25.43 -41.63
CA THR A 21 9.33 -25.08 -40.23
C THR A 21 9.36 -23.56 -40.00
N ILE A 22 8.99 -23.15 -38.79
CA ILE A 22 9.12 -21.77 -38.32
C ILE A 22 10.10 -21.76 -37.16
N ASP A 23 11.12 -20.90 -37.25
CA ASP A 23 12.22 -20.81 -36.27
C ASP A 23 11.98 -19.73 -35.21
N LEU A 24 11.23 -18.69 -35.57
CA LEU A 24 10.96 -17.52 -34.75
C LEU A 24 9.50 -17.09 -34.90
N VAL A 25 8.84 -16.87 -33.77
CA VAL A 25 7.50 -16.28 -33.68
C VAL A 25 7.60 -14.97 -32.93
N VAL A 26 7.19 -13.87 -33.56
CA VAL A 26 7.12 -12.55 -32.92
C VAL A 26 5.66 -12.11 -32.95
N VAL A 27 4.99 -12.18 -31.80
CA VAL A 27 3.55 -11.89 -31.66
C VAL A 27 3.34 -11.16 -30.34
N ASN A 28 2.65 -10.02 -30.37
CA ASN A 28 2.06 -9.38 -29.20
C ASN A 28 0.54 -9.55 -29.24
N LEU A 29 -0.10 -9.50 -28.08
CA LEU A 29 -1.55 -9.59 -27.98
C LEU A 29 -2.19 -8.21 -28.11
N TYR A 30 -3.45 -8.17 -28.53
CA TYR A 30 -4.22 -6.94 -28.52
C TYR A 30 -4.28 -6.34 -27.12
N PRO A 31 -4.30 -5.01 -26.98
CA PRO A 31 -4.32 -4.35 -25.70
C PRO A 31 -5.74 -4.42 -25.10
N PHE A 32 -6.17 -5.62 -24.72
CA PHE A 32 -7.48 -5.89 -24.14
C PHE A 32 -7.71 -5.03 -22.90
N VAL A 33 -6.71 -4.96 -22.01
CA VAL A 33 -6.72 -4.11 -20.80
C VAL A 33 -6.93 -2.63 -21.15
N GLU A 34 -6.28 -2.10 -22.19
CA GLU A 34 -6.48 -0.71 -22.62
C GLU A 34 -7.87 -0.49 -23.23
N THR A 35 -8.46 -1.53 -23.82
CA THR A 35 -9.79 -1.47 -24.42
C THR A 35 -10.88 -1.44 -23.34
N ILE A 36 -10.80 -2.34 -22.35
CA ILE A 36 -11.79 -2.41 -21.27
C ILE A 36 -11.67 -1.25 -20.26
N SER A 37 -10.50 -0.62 -20.18
CA SER A 37 -10.28 0.57 -19.34
C SER A 37 -10.96 1.85 -19.89
N LYS A 38 -11.60 1.79 -21.08
CA LYS A 38 -12.30 2.95 -21.66
C LYS A 38 -13.71 3.07 -21.06
N ALA A 39 -14.10 4.30 -20.70
CA ALA A 39 -15.37 4.57 -20.01
C ALA A 39 -16.63 4.08 -20.73
N ASP A 40 -16.63 4.05 -22.07
CA ASP A 40 -17.79 3.73 -22.90
C ASP A 40 -17.66 2.37 -23.63
N VAL A 41 -16.84 1.44 -23.11
CA VAL A 41 -16.65 0.13 -23.73
C VAL A 41 -17.92 -0.72 -23.59
N THR A 42 -18.43 -1.27 -24.70
CA THR A 42 -19.53 -2.23 -24.66
C THR A 42 -19.00 -3.65 -24.52
N LEU A 43 -19.86 -4.58 -24.08
CA LEU A 43 -19.53 -6.01 -24.10
C LEU A 43 -19.15 -6.48 -25.51
N ALA A 44 -19.80 -5.95 -26.56
CA ALA A 44 -19.46 -6.27 -27.94
C ALA A 44 -18.04 -5.80 -28.29
N ASP A 45 -17.65 -4.59 -27.89
CA ASP A 45 -16.30 -4.08 -28.11
C ASP A 45 -15.24 -4.93 -27.40
N ALA A 46 -15.53 -5.35 -26.16
CA ALA A 46 -14.65 -6.24 -25.42
C ALA A 46 -14.51 -7.60 -26.11
N LEU A 47 -15.61 -8.23 -26.53
CA LEU A 47 -15.61 -9.54 -27.21
C LEU A 47 -14.81 -9.51 -28.52
N GLU A 48 -14.92 -8.44 -29.32
CA GLU A 48 -14.15 -8.28 -30.55
C GLU A 48 -12.63 -8.13 -30.31
N ASN A 49 -12.23 -7.72 -29.10
CA ASN A 49 -10.82 -7.56 -28.72
C ASN A 49 -10.25 -8.77 -27.97
N ILE A 50 -11.02 -9.86 -27.82
CA ILE A 50 -10.50 -11.14 -27.32
C ILE A 50 -9.75 -11.84 -28.45
N ASP A 51 -8.42 -11.87 -28.37
CA ASP A 51 -7.54 -12.51 -29.33
C ASP A 51 -7.48 -14.03 -29.08
N ILE A 52 -7.87 -14.80 -30.08
CA ILE A 52 -7.78 -16.27 -30.07
C ILE A 52 -6.50 -16.74 -30.77
N GLY A 53 -6.10 -16.06 -31.84
CA GLY A 53 -4.98 -16.47 -32.70
C GLY A 53 -3.64 -16.24 -32.04
N GLY A 54 -3.44 -15.07 -31.44
CA GLY A 54 -2.22 -14.70 -30.72
C GLY A 54 -1.87 -15.70 -29.62
N PRO A 55 -2.75 -15.94 -28.63
CA PRO A 55 -2.48 -16.91 -27.56
C PRO A 55 -2.26 -18.32 -28.09
N THR A 56 -2.99 -18.75 -29.12
CA THR A 56 -2.80 -20.05 -29.77
C THR A 56 -1.39 -20.21 -30.33
N MET A 57 -0.92 -19.22 -31.12
CA MET A 57 0.42 -19.23 -31.70
C MET A 57 1.51 -19.15 -30.63
N LEU A 58 1.35 -18.28 -29.64
CA LEU A 58 2.29 -18.10 -28.55
C LEU A 58 2.46 -19.38 -27.73
N ARG A 59 1.36 -20.03 -27.33
CA ARG A 59 1.42 -21.30 -26.59
C ARG A 59 2.04 -22.41 -27.44
N ALA A 60 1.72 -22.47 -28.73
CA ALA A 60 2.28 -23.46 -29.65
C ALA A 60 3.79 -23.31 -29.83
N ALA A 61 4.28 -22.08 -30.04
CA ALA A 61 5.70 -21.79 -30.16
C ALA A 61 6.44 -22.03 -28.83
N SER A 62 5.86 -21.57 -27.71
CA SER A 62 6.44 -21.74 -26.37
C SER A 62 6.55 -23.21 -25.96
N LYS A 63 5.57 -24.05 -26.30
CA LYS A 63 5.65 -25.50 -26.09
C LYS A 63 6.83 -26.13 -26.85
N ASN A 64 7.15 -25.62 -28.03
CA ASN A 64 8.22 -26.13 -28.89
C ASN A 64 9.52 -25.32 -28.77
N PHE A 65 9.78 -24.70 -27.60
CA PHE A 65 10.97 -23.89 -27.35
C PHE A 65 12.33 -24.56 -27.65
N PRO A 66 12.50 -25.91 -27.62
CA PRO A 66 13.77 -26.50 -28.06
C PRO A 66 14.12 -26.15 -29.50
N SER A 67 13.12 -25.88 -30.34
CA SER A 67 13.25 -25.67 -31.79
C SER A 67 12.76 -24.31 -32.27
N VAL A 68 11.91 -23.61 -31.52
CA VAL A 68 11.27 -22.34 -31.93
C VAL A 68 11.51 -21.27 -30.87
N ALA A 69 11.99 -20.11 -31.30
CA ALA A 69 12.06 -18.92 -30.44
C ALA A 69 10.74 -18.16 -30.48
N VAL A 70 10.30 -17.61 -29.35
CA VAL A 70 9.07 -16.83 -29.23
C VAL A 70 9.37 -15.48 -28.59
N VAL A 71 8.89 -14.39 -29.17
CA VAL A 71 9.13 -13.03 -28.64
C VAL A 71 7.80 -12.30 -28.53
N VAL A 72 7.47 -11.88 -27.31
CA VAL A 72 6.20 -11.21 -26.96
C VAL A 72 6.37 -9.73 -26.60
N ASP A 73 7.61 -9.28 -26.41
CA ASP A 73 7.93 -7.95 -25.89
C ASP A 73 8.99 -7.27 -26.79
N PRO A 74 8.71 -6.07 -27.31
CA PRO A 74 9.66 -5.30 -28.09
C PRO A 74 11.00 -5.03 -27.38
N ALA A 75 11.03 -5.00 -26.04
CA ALA A 75 12.27 -4.82 -25.28
C ALA A 75 13.30 -5.94 -25.54
N ASP A 76 12.86 -7.11 -26.00
CA ASP A 76 13.74 -8.24 -26.29
C ASP A 76 14.37 -8.19 -27.69
N TYR A 77 13.90 -7.30 -28.57
CA TYR A 77 14.33 -7.30 -29.98
C TYR A 77 15.83 -7.10 -30.15
N GLY A 78 16.43 -6.21 -29.34
CA GLY A 78 17.85 -5.89 -29.43
C GLY A 78 18.74 -7.11 -29.16
N TRP A 79 18.60 -7.72 -27.99
CA TRP A 79 19.46 -8.84 -27.59
C TRP A 79 19.15 -10.13 -28.38
N VAL A 80 17.88 -10.37 -28.75
CA VAL A 80 17.50 -11.50 -29.59
C VAL A 80 18.12 -11.35 -30.98
N GLY A 81 18.01 -10.16 -31.59
CA GLY A 81 18.57 -9.86 -32.90
C GLY A 81 20.09 -10.04 -32.91
N GLU A 82 20.78 -9.55 -31.88
CA GLU A 82 22.23 -9.72 -31.73
C GLU A 82 22.63 -11.19 -31.66
N LYS A 83 21.94 -12.01 -30.85
CA LYS A 83 22.24 -13.45 -30.75
C LYS A 83 21.96 -14.19 -32.05
N LEU A 84 20.86 -13.86 -32.74
CA LEU A 84 20.54 -14.47 -34.04
C LEU A 84 21.63 -14.16 -35.09
N ALA A 85 22.20 -12.95 -35.07
CA ALA A 85 23.33 -12.61 -35.94
C ALA A 85 24.63 -13.35 -35.55
N ASN A 86 24.80 -13.70 -34.27
CA ASN A 86 26.04 -14.24 -33.69
C ASN A 86 25.95 -15.74 -33.32
N GLY A 87 25.29 -16.56 -34.16
CA GLY A 87 25.27 -18.02 -34.01
C GLY A 87 23.97 -18.60 -33.43
N GLY A 88 22.95 -17.78 -33.25
CA GLY A 88 21.62 -18.21 -32.84
C GLY A 88 21.40 -18.20 -31.32
N LEU A 89 20.15 -18.41 -30.92
CA LEU A 89 19.76 -18.51 -29.52
C LEU A 89 20.15 -19.87 -28.94
N THR A 90 20.53 -19.92 -27.66
CA THR A 90 20.69 -21.19 -26.95
C THR A 90 19.33 -21.80 -26.59
N VAL A 91 19.32 -23.04 -26.12
CA VAL A 91 18.09 -23.67 -25.60
C VAL A 91 17.60 -22.92 -24.36
N GLU A 92 18.51 -22.45 -23.51
CA GLU A 92 18.22 -21.68 -22.31
C GLU A 92 17.58 -20.33 -22.64
N ASP A 93 18.07 -19.64 -23.67
CA ASP A 93 17.48 -18.39 -24.17
C ASP A 93 16.03 -18.63 -24.61
N ARG A 94 15.81 -19.65 -25.45
CA ARG A 94 14.46 -20.01 -25.93
C ARG A 94 13.54 -20.43 -24.79
N ARG A 95 14.06 -21.14 -23.78
CA ARG A 95 13.29 -21.51 -22.58
C ARG A 95 12.87 -20.27 -21.78
N GLY A 96 13.76 -19.29 -21.62
CA GLY A 96 13.44 -18.02 -20.95
C GLY A 96 12.35 -17.25 -21.69
N LEU A 97 12.50 -17.12 -23.00
CA LEU A 97 11.52 -16.52 -23.91
C LEU A 97 10.15 -17.23 -23.86
N ALA A 98 10.14 -18.57 -23.86
CA ALA A 98 8.91 -19.35 -23.74
C ALA A 98 8.23 -19.17 -22.38
N GLY A 99 8.99 -19.10 -21.28
CA GLY A 99 8.46 -18.77 -19.96
C GLY A 99 7.79 -17.39 -19.93
N LYS A 100 8.45 -16.39 -20.53
CA LYS A 100 7.90 -15.04 -20.67
C LYS A 100 6.61 -15.02 -21.49
N ALA A 101 6.55 -15.78 -22.58
CA ALA A 101 5.36 -15.89 -23.43
C ALA A 101 4.18 -16.57 -22.72
N PHE A 102 4.41 -17.64 -21.95
CA PHE A 102 3.36 -18.24 -21.12
C PHE A 102 2.84 -17.27 -20.05
N HIS A 103 3.73 -16.53 -19.38
CA HIS A 103 3.32 -15.51 -18.41
C HIS A 103 2.47 -14.40 -19.05
N HIS A 104 2.86 -13.94 -20.24
CA HIS A 104 2.10 -12.94 -21.00
C HIS A 104 0.68 -13.42 -21.33
N VAL A 105 0.53 -14.66 -21.79
CA VAL A 105 -0.79 -15.25 -22.06
C VAL A 105 -1.60 -15.44 -20.77
N SER A 106 -1.00 -15.92 -19.68
CA SER A 106 -1.69 -16.05 -18.39
C SER A 106 -2.21 -14.71 -17.86
N THR A 107 -1.41 -13.64 -18.01
CA THR A 107 -1.81 -12.28 -17.61
C THR A 107 -2.99 -11.79 -18.46
N TYR A 108 -2.95 -12.05 -19.76
CA TYR A 108 -4.03 -11.72 -20.68
C TYR A 108 -5.33 -12.46 -20.34
N ASP A 109 -5.27 -13.78 -20.16
CA ASP A 109 -6.43 -14.61 -19.82
C ASP A 109 -7.04 -14.20 -18.46
N SER A 110 -6.21 -13.75 -17.52
CA SER A 110 -6.66 -13.25 -16.21
C SER A 110 -7.48 -11.96 -16.35
N ALA A 111 -7.04 -11.03 -17.20
CA ALA A 111 -7.80 -9.81 -17.49
C ALA A 111 -9.14 -10.11 -18.17
N VAL A 112 -9.14 -11.02 -19.15
CA VAL A 112 -10.38 -11.48 -19.81
C VAL A 112 -11.34 -12.13 -18.80
N THR A 113 -10.80 -12.96 -17.91
CA THR A 113 -11.59 -13.62 -16.85
C THR A 113 -12.19 -12.60 -15.88
N GLY A 114 -11.40 -11.63 -15.42
CA GLY A 114 -11.87 -10.56 -14.52
C GLY A 114 -13.04 -9.78 -15.11
N TYR A 115 -12.89 -9.37 -16.39
CA TYR A 115 -13.94 -8.67 -17.12
C TYR A 115 -15.22 -9.51 -17.28
N LEU A 116 -15.10 -10.78 -17.71
CA LEU A 116 -16.26 -11.64 -17.94
C LEU A 116 -17.02 -12.02 -16.66
N LEU A 117 -16.33 -12.10 -15.53
CA LEU A 117 -16.94 -12.36 -14.23
C LEU A 117 -17.52 -11.10 -13.57
N GLY A 118 -17.27 -9.92 -14.14
CA GLY A 118 -17.68 -8.64 -13.54
C GLY A 118 -16.88 -8.27 -12.29
N ASN A 119 -15.68 -8.84 -12.15
CA ASN A 119 -14.79 -8.61 -11.00
C ASN A 119 -14.16 -7.20 -11.02
N ASP A 120 -14.30 -6.48 -12.14
CA ASP A 120 -13.77 -5.11 -12.33
C ASP A 120 -14.56 -4.05 -11.54
N SER A 121 -15.78 -4.38 -11.10
CA SER A 121 -16.54 -3.54 -10.18
C SER A 121 -16.34 -4.05 -8.77
N GLY A 122 -15.70 -3.24 -7.91
CA GLY A 122 -15.58 -3.44 -6.46
C GLY A 122 -16.93 -3.46 -5.73
N GLY A 123 -17.81 -4.38 -6.13
CA GLY A 123 -19.02 -4.73 -5.42
C GLY A 123 -18.69 -5.32 -4.05
N GLU A 124 -19.70 -5.35 -3.18
CA GLU A 124 -19.54 -5.83 -1.80
C GLU A 124 -19.19 -7.33 -1.73
N GLU A 125 -19.49 -8.10 -2.78
CA GLU A 125 -19.21 -9.54 -2.85
C GLU A 125 -17.88 -9.84 -3.55
N LEU A 126 -17.04 -10.64 -2.89
CA LEU A 126 -15.79 -11.15 -3.45
C LEU A 126 -16.06 -12.27 -4.47
N PRO A 127 -15.25 -12.38 -5.53
CA PRO A 127 -15.48 -13.37 -6.57
C PRO A 127 -15.18 -14.80 -6.11
N GLU A 128 -15.85 -15.79 -6.72
CA GLU A 128 -15.60 -17.22 -6.47
C GLU A 128 -14.17 -17.64 -6.87
N SER A 129 -13.58 -16.96 -7.86
CA SER A 129 -12.22 -17.19 -8.32
C SER A 129 -11.49 -15.86 -8.48
N LEU A 130 -10.31 -15.78 -7.88
CA LEU A 130 -9.43 -14.61 -7.94
C LEU A 130 -8.08 -15.03 -8.52
N THR A 131 -7.66 -14.35 -9.59
CA THR A 131 -6.33 -14.54 -10.18
C THR A 131 -5.51 -13.27 -9.97
N ILE A 132 -4.37 -13.41 -9.29
CA ILE A 132 -3.46 -12.31 -9.00
C ILE A 132 -2.19 -12.51 -9.84
N CYS A 133 -2.07 -11.74 -10.92
CA CYS A 133 -0.92 -11.80 -11.82
C CYS A 133 0.10 -10.71 -11.46
N LEU A 134 1.21 -11.10 -10.87
CA LEU A 134 2.28 -10.20 -10.45
C LEU A 134 3.50 -10.31 -11.37
N THR A 135 4.04 -9.17 -11.74
CA THR A 135 5.31 -9.04 -12.47
C THR A 135 6.35 -8.40 -11.57
N LYS A 136 7.56 -8.96 -11.56
CA LYS A 136 8.67 -8.46 -10.73
C LYS A 136 9.14 -7.11 -11.26
N ILE A 137 9.12 -6.10 -10.41
CA ILE A 137 9.64 -4.75 -10.71
C ILE A 137 11.14 -4.69 -10.38
N SER A 138 11.55 -5.18 -9.21
CA SER A 138 12.95 -5.17 -8.80
C SER A 138 13.26 -6.28 -7.80
N GLY A 139 14.52 -6.73 -7.78
CA GLY A 139 15.05 -7.53 -6.68
C GLY A 139 15.43 -6.64 -5.51
N LEU A 140 15.18 -7.10 -4.29
CA LEU A 140 15.63 -6.43 -3.08
C LEU A 140 16.81 -7.19 -2.48
N ARG A 141 17.66 -6.48 -1.72
CA ARG A 141 18.86 -7.06 -1.12
C ARG A 141 18.55 -8.27 -0.23
N TYR A 142 17.43 -8.21 0.50
CA TYR A 142 16.87 -9.26 1.33
C TYR A 142 15.38 -8.92 1.63
N GLY A 143 14.66 -9.84 2.26
CA GLY A 143 13.28 -9.64 2.75
C GLY A 143 13.23 -8.80 4.03
N GLU A 144 12.37 -9.12 4.98
CA GLU A 144 12.37 -8.43 6.29
C GLU A 144 13.69 -8.64 7.05
N ASN A 145 14.30 -9.82 6.88
CA ASN A 145 15.54 -10.23 7.54
C ASN A 145 16.63 -10.62 6.52
N PRO A 146 17.93 -10.43 6.84
CA PRO A 146 19.04 -10.67 5.90
C PRO A 146 19.14 -12.06 5.26
N HIS A 147 18.58 -13.09 5.89
CA HIS A 147 18.59 -14.47 5.38
C HIS A 147 17.42 -14.78 4.44
N GLN A 148 16.45 -13.87 4.30
CA GLN A 148 15.30 -14.00 3.43
C GLN A 148 15.56 -13.30 2.10
N SER A 149 15.13 -13.90 0.98
CA SER A 149 15.12 -13.19 -0.31
C SER A 149 13.94 -12.22 -0.38
N GLY A 150 14.12 -11.08 -1.04
CA GLY A 150 13.06 -10.07 -1.22
C GLY A 150 12.98 -9.57 -2.65
N ALA A 151 11.80 -9.13 -3.07
CA ALA A 151 11.56 -8.51 -4.38
C ALA A 151 10.27 -7.69 -4.33
N LEU A 152 10.22 -6.62 -5.12
CA LEU A 152 9.01 -5.82 -5.35
C LEU A 152 8.30 -6.34 -6.61
N TYR A 153 6.99 -6.52 -6.52
CA TYR A 153 6.13 -6.95 -7.63
C TYR A 153 4.97 -5.97 -7.82
N SER A 154 4.40 -5.94 -9.02
CA SER A 154 3.17 -5.20 -9.34
C SER A 154 2.34 -5.93 -10.38
N GLU A 155 1.03 -5.69 -10.39
CA GLU A 155 0.10 -6.16 -11.43
C GLU A 155 0.29 -5.42 -12.75
N SER A 156 0.75 -4.17 -12.70
CA SER A 156 0.99 -3.32 -13.87
C SER A 156 2.47 -3.25 -14.21
N SER A 157 2.78 -3.18 -15.51
CA SER A 157 4.12 -2.85 -16.01
C SER A 157 4.49 -1.37 -15.79
N ALA A 158 3.48 -0.51 -15.57
CA ALA A 158 3.62 0.87 -15.15
C ALA A 158 2.97 1.03 -13.76
N PRO A 159 3.66 0.60 -12.68
CA PRO A 159 3.11 0.65 -11.34
C PRO A 159 2.85 2.09 -10.89
N VAL A 160 1.79 2.27 -10.12
CA VAL A 160 1.43 3.51 -9.41
C VAL A 160 1.61 3.32 -7.90
N GLY A 161 1.48 4.40 -7.13
CA GLY A 161 1.65 4.36 -5.67
C GLY A 161 3.08 4.00 -5.27
N MET A 162 3.25 3.30 -4.14
CA MET A 162 4.58 3.00 -3.59
C MET A 162 5.44 2.16 -4.55
N ALA A 163 4.83 1.24 -5.30
CA ALA A 163 5.56 0.44 -6.28
C ALA A 163 6.09 1.27 -7.48
N GLY A 164 5.46 2.41 -7.76
CA GLY A 164 5.83 3.35 -8.82
C GLY A 164 6.62 4.57 -8.35
N ALA A 165 6.98 4.66 -7.06
CA ALA A 165 7.66 5.84 -6.53
C ALA A 165 9.04 6.03 -7.16
N ARG A 166 9.35 7.27 -7.52
CA ARG A 166 10.64 7.65 -8.10
C ARG A 166 11.64 7.96 -7.00
N GLN A 167 12.72 7.20 -6.97
CA GLN A 167 13.84 7.48 -6.08
C GLN A 167 14.72 8.60 -6.65
N LEU A 168 14.73 9.75 -5.97
CA LEU A 168 15.49 10.95 -6.38
C LEU A 168 16.92 10.98 -5.83
N HIS A 169 17.18 10.24 -4.76
CA HIS A 169 18.48 10.22 -4.07
C HIS A 169 18.63 8.99 -3.16
N GLY A 170 19.86 8.74 -2.72
CA GLY A 170 20.16 7.80 -1.64
C GLY A 170 20.50 6.39 -2.10
N ARG A 171 20.59 5.47 -1.13
CA ARG A 171 20.88 4.05 -1.35
C ARG A 171 19.65 3.31 -1.85
N GLU A 172 19.84 2.13 -2.45
CA GLU A 172 18.73 1.21 -2.75
C GLU A 172 17.80 0.99 -1.54
N LEU A 173 16.50 0.89 -1.82
CA LEU A 173 15.47 0.62 -0.81
C LEU A 173 15.53 -0.83 -0.34
N SER A 174 15.39 -1.03 0.98
CA SER A 174 15.17 -2.35 1.55
C SER A 174 13.69 -2.74 1.55
N TYR A 175 13.38 -4.00 1.84
CA TYR A 175 12.02 -4.49 2.05
C TYR A 175 11.28 -3.66 3.12
N ASN A 176 11.91 -3.46 4.28
CA ASN A 176 11.31 -2.69 5.37
C ASN A 176 11.17 -1.21 5.00
N ASN A 177 12.08 -0.64 4.18
CA ASN A 177 11.91 0.72 3.69
C ASN A 177 10.65 0.88 2.85
N LEU A 178 10.35 -0.07 1.96
CA LEU A 178 9.12 -0.03 1.16
C LEU A 178 7.87 -0.19 2.03
N MET A 179 7.89 -1.13 2.98
CA MET A 179 6.76 -1.37 3.89
C MET A 179 6.46 -0.16 4.78
N ASP A 180 7.50 0.41 5.41
CA ASP A 180 7.32 1.56 6.30
C ASP A 180 7.01 2.84 5.50
N ALA A 181 7.54 2.99 4.29
CA ALA A 181 7.21 4.13 3.42
C ALA A 181 5.76 4.07 2.92
N ASP A 182 5.24 2.88 2.58
CA ASP A 182 3.82 2.70 2.26
C ASP A 182 2.94 3.05 3.46
N ALA A 183 3.28 2.57 4.66
CA ALA A 183 2.54 2.89 5.88
C ALA A 183 2.54 4.40 6.18
N ALA A 184 3.69 5.07 6.08
CA ALA A 184 3.81 6.50 6.29
C ALA A 184 3.01 7.30 5.24
N TRP A 185 3.14 6.91 3.98
CA TRP A 185 2.44 7.54 2.86
C TRP A 185 0.92 7.40 2.97
N ARG A 186 0.42 6.19 3.22
CA ARG A 186 -1.02 5.93 3.39
C ARG A 186 -1.58 6.68 4.60
N THR A 187 -0.83 6.75 5.69
CA THR A 187 -1.24 7.53 6.86
C THR A 187 -1.38 9.01 6.51
N ALA A 188 -0.34 9.64 5.95
CA ALA A 188 -0.37 11.07 5.64
C ALA A 188 -1.42 11.42 4.57
N SER A 189 -1.58 10.56 3.56
CA SER A 189 -2.47 10.80 2.43
C SER A 189 -3.96 10.60 2.74
N ASP A 190 -4.31 9.92 3.84
CA ASP A 190 -5.69 9.80 4.31
C ASP A 190 -6.24 11.15 4.85
N PHE A 191 -5.34 12.08 5.15
CA PHE A 191 -5.70 13.44 5.59
C PHE A 191 -5.78 14.39 4.41
N ARG A 192 -6.85 15.20 4.40
CA ARG A 192 -7.06 16.22 3.37
C ARG A 192 -6.20 17.44 3.61
N ASP A 193 -5.95 17.81 4.85
CA ASP A 193 -5.12 18.95 5.27
C ASP A 193 -3.62 18.66 5.11
N ALA A 194 -2.78 19.68 5.10
CA ALA A 194 -1.32 19.50 5.07
C ALA A 194 -0.86 18.70 6.30
N THR A 195 -0.34 17.50 6.06
CA THR A 195 -0.11 16.48 7.11
C THR A 195 1.22 15.78 6.91
N VAL A 196 1.90 15.55 8.03
CA VAL A 196 3.17 14.82 8.09
C VAL A 196 3.04 13.63 9.03
N SER A 197 3.46 12.45 8.57
CA SER A 197 3.52 11.22 9.36
C SER A 197 4.98 10.79 9.52
N VAL A 198 5.38 10.43 10.73
CA VAL A 198 6.66 9.80 11.05
C VAL A 198 6.38 8.37 11.52
N VAL A 199 6.91 7.40 10.78
CA VAL A 199 6.67 5.97 11.00
C VAL A 199 7.96 5.25 11.35
N LYS A 200 7.81 4.24 12.21
CA LYS A 200 8.83 3.23 12.45
C LYS A 200 8.16 1.89 12.69
N HIS A 201 8.58 0.85 11.96
CA HIS A 201 8.00 -0.50 12.07
C HIS A 201 6.48 -0.50 11.87
N ALA A 202 6.04 0.12 10.78
CA ALA A 202 4.66 0.26 10.32
C ALA A 202 3.69 0.96 11.28
N ASN A 203 4.17 1.63 12.33
CA ASN A 203 3.35 2.44 13.25
C ASN A 203 3.80 3.91 13.23
N SER A 204 2.83 4.83 13.23
CA SER A 204 3.08 6.26 13.26
C SER A 204 3.47 6.72 14.66
N CYS A 205 4.77 6.88 14.93
CA CYS A 205 5.27 7.47 16.18
C CYS A 205 5.07 8.99 16.24
N GLY A 206 4.85 9.63 15.09
CA GLY A 206 4.50 11.04 14.99
C GLY A 206 3.49 11.28 13.88
N LEU A 207 2.54 12.18 14.10
CA LEU A 207 1.55 12.58 13.10
C LEU A 207 1.02 13.96 13.44
N ALA A 208 0.96 14.89 12.50
CA ALA A 208 0.34 16.19 12.72
C ALA A 208 -0.15 16.83 11.42
N SER A 209 -1.21 17.62 11.54
CA SER A 209 -1.74 18.47 10.47
C SER A 209 -1.64 19.95 10.83
N ARG A 210 -1.11 20.77 9.93
CA ARG A 210 -1.00 22.24 10.08
C ARG A 210 -1.22 22.91 8.72
N ASP A 211 -1.46 24.22 8.73
CA ASP A 211 -1.55 25.00 7.49
C ASP A 211 -0.20 25.08 6.78
N ASP A 212 0.89 25.20 7.54
CA ASP A 212 2.27 25.13 7.05
C ASP A 212 2.86 23.72 7.22
N ILE A 213 3.51 23.22 6.17
CA ILE A 213 4.00 21.84 6.16
C ILE A 213 5.27 21.64 7.02
N ALA A 214 6.07 22.69 7.23
CA ALA A 214 7.23 22.63 8.12
C ALA A 214 6.78 22.61 9.58
N GLU A 215 5.75 23.39 9.93
CA GLU A 215 5.10 23.31 11.25
C GLU A 215 4.46 21.94 11.49
N ALA A 216 3.79 21.36 10.49
CA ALA A 216 3.25 20.00 10.58
C ALA A 216 4.37 18.99 10.86
N TYR A 217 5.52 19.10 10.18
CA TYR A 217 6.67 18.24 10.44
C TYR A 217 7.19 18.39 11.88
N LEU A 218 7.40 19.62 12.34
CA LEU A 218 7.90 19.85 13.71
C LEU A 218 6.97 19.24 14.75
N LYS A 219 5.66 19.41 14.58
CA LYS A 219 4.66 18.83 15.48
C LYS A 219 4.59 17.30 15.41
N ALA A 220 4.74 16.72 14.22
CA ALA A 220 4.81 15.26 14.08
C ALA A 220 6.08 14.71 14.75
N TYR A 221 7.23 15.35 14.56
CA TYR A 221 8.50 14.97 15.19
C TYR A 221 8.45 15.07 16.73
N GLU A 222 7.80 16.10 17.27
CA GLU A 222 7.59 16.29 18.72
C GLU A 222 6.76 15.19 19.38
N GLY A 223 5.96 14.43 18.61
CA GLY A 223 5.13 13.33 19.13
C GLY A 223 5.95 12.24 19.83
N ASP A 224 7.04 11.79 19.20
CA ASP A 224 8.03 10.91 19.81
C ASP A 224 9.40 11.07 19.12
N THR A 225 10.19 12.01 19.64
CA THR A 225 11.51 12.34 19.10
C THR A 225 12.51 11.19 19.20
N VAL A 226 12.33 10.27 20.15
CA VAL A 226 13.22 9.12 20.35
C VAL A 226 12.93 8.06 19.28
N SER A 227 11.67 7.75 19.04
CA SER A 227 11.27 6.78 18.02
C SER A 227 11.46 7.32 16.60
N ALA A 228 11.34 8.62 16.37
CA ALA A 228 11.56 9.25 15.06
C ALA A 228 12.98 9.01 14.51
N PHE A 229 13.98 8.79 15.37
CA PHE A 229 15.35 8.48 14.94
C PHE A 229 15.41 7.16 14.16
N GLY A 230 15.88 7.23 12.92
CA GLY A 230 15.91 6.12 11.98
C GLY A 230 14.53 5.75 11.42
N GLY A 231 13.54 6.61 11.59
CA GLY A 231 12.21 6.44 11.03
C GLY A 231 12.13 6.80 9.55
N ILE A 232 10.90 6.77 9.06
CA ILE A 232 10.50 7.23 7.72
C ILE A 232 9.51 8.37 7.90
N VAL A 233 9.68 9.44 7.12
CA VAL A 233 8.80 10.60 7.16
C VAL A 233 8.08 10.77 5.83
N ALA A 234 6.76 10.91 5.91
CA ALA A 234 5.88 11.13 4.76
C ALA A 234 5.18 12.48 4.87
N PHE A 235 5.17 13.22 3.77
CA PHE A 235 4.50 14.51 3.62
C PHE A 235 3.41 14.36 2.57
N ASN A 236 2.15 14.73 2.86
CA ASN A 236 1.09 14.69 1.83
C ASN A 236 1.04 15.96 0.95
N ARG A 237 2.07 16.81 1.05
CA ARG A 237 2.30 18.04 0.26
C ARG A 237 3.77 18.13 -0.14
N THR A 238 4.07 19.02 -1.07
CA THR A 238 5.43 19.36 -1.47
C THR A 238 6.29 19.73 -0.26
N VAL A 239 7.49 19.14 -0.15
CA VAL A 239 8.44 19.45 0.92
C VAL A 239 9.11 20.78 0.62
N THR A 240 9.00 21.72 1.55
CA THR A 240 9.61 23.06 1.45
C THR A 240 11.03 23.08 1.99
N ALA A 241 11.79 24.13 1.64
CA ALA A 241 13.13 24.35 2.20
C ALA A 241 13.11 24.38 3.74
N ALA A 242 12.14 25.07 4.34
CA ALA A 242 12.00 25.15 5.79
C ALA A 242 11.76 23.77 6.45
N ALA A 243 10.94 22.91 5.83
CA ALA A 243 10.74 21.55 6.31
C ALA A 243 12.03 20.70 6.18
N ALA A 244 12.79 20.89 5.10
CA ALA A 244 14.08 20.22 4.90
C ALA A 244 15.14 20.66 5.93
N GLU A 245 15.22 21.94 6.27
CA GLU A 245 16.10 22.48 7.31
C GLU A 245 15.73 21.93 8.69
N ALA A 246 14.44 21.87 9.02
CA ALA A 246 13.95 21.31 10.27
C ALA A 246 14.29 19.81 10.43
N MET A 247 14.49 19.07 9.33
CA MET A 247 14.91 17.68 9.33
C MET A 247 16.44 17.49 9.47
N GLU A 248 17.25 18.53 9.29
CA GLU A 248 18.71 18.43 9.31
C GLU A 248 19.31 17.75 10.55
N PRO A 249 18.86 18.04 11.80
CA PRO A 249 19.45 17.41 12.99
C PRO A 249 19.04 15.95 13.19
N VAL A 250 18.04 15.46 12.45
CA VAL A 250 17.45 14.12 12.65
C VAL A 250 17.96 13.14 11.59
N PHE A 251 18.19 11.90 12.00
CA PHE A 251 18.48 10.80 11.09
C PHE A 251 17.17 10.14 10.64
N TYR A 252 16.85 10.22 9.35
CA TYR A 252 15.77 9.47 8.72
C TYR A 252 16.34 8.50 7.67
N GLU A 253 15.71 7.35 7.52
CA GLU A 253 16.08 6.40 6.46
C GLU A 253 15.47 6.80 5.11
N VAL A 254 14.22 7.27 5.12
CA VAL A 254 13.44 7.63 3.94
C VAL A 254 12.62 8.90 4.21
N VAL A 255 12.58 9.79 3.23
CA VAL A 255 11.60 10.89 3.14
C VAL A 255 10.78 10.64 1.88
N ILE A 256 9.45 10.70 1.98
CA ILE A 256 8.52 10.51 0.86
C ILE A 256 7.51 11.65 0.76
N ALA A 257 7.27 12.15 -0.45
CA ALA A 257 6.34 13.26 -0.70
C ALA A 257 5.84 13.26 -2.17
N PRO A 258 4.75 14.01 -2.49
CA PRO A 258 4.37 14.27 -3.87
C PRO A 258 5.50 14.89 -4.68
N ASP A 259 6.17 15.87 -4.09
CA ASP A 259 7.21 16.66 -4.75
C ASP A 259 8.10 17.38 -3.72
N TYR A 260 9.15 18.02 -4.20
CA TYR A 260 10.12 18.77 -3.40
C TYR A 260 10.42 20.11 -4.07
N GLU A 261 10.49 21.18 -3.29
CA GLU A 261 11.10 22.41 -3.78
C GLU A 261 12.58 22.14 -4.15
N PRO A 262 13.13 22.79 -5.19
CA PRO A 262 14.54 22.60 -5.56
C PRO A 262 15.50 22.82 -4.38
N ALA A 263 15.28 23.86 -3.58
CA ALA A 263 16.09 24.16 -2.39
C ALA A 263 15.95 23.08 -1.30
N ALA A 264 14.75 22.51 -1.12
CA ALA A 264 14.53 21.40 -0.19
C ALA A 264 15.31 20.15 -0.62
N LEU A 265 15.27 19.83 -1.91
CA LEU A 265 15.99 18.69 -2.47
C LEU A 265 17.51 18.84 -2.31
N GLU A 266 18.06 20.03 -2.58
CA GLU A 266 19.49 20.33 -2.37
C GLU A 266 19.92 20.12 -0.91
N ILE A 267 19.09 20.54 0.06
CA ILE A 267 19.37 20.37 1.49
C ILE A 267 19.35 18.89 1.86
N LEU A 268 18.32 18.14 1.45
CA LEU A 268 18.18 16.73 1.80
C LEU A 268 19.26 15.86 1.14
N GLN A 269 19.67 16.18 -0.08
CA GLN A 269 20.72 15.45 -0.81
C GLN A 269 22.10 15.51 -0.15
N LYS A 270 22.35 16.48 0.75
CA LYS A 270 23.56 16.53 1.59
C LYS A 270 23.69 15.27 2.46
N LYS A 271 22.58 14.63 2.84
CA LYS A 271 22.56 13.35 3.56
C LYS A 271 22.75 12.20 2.58
N ARG A 272 24.01 11.76 2.38
CA ARG A 272 24.40 10.72 1.40
C ARG A 272 23.54 9.45 1.40
N ASN A 273 23.08 8.99 2.57
CA ASN A 273 22.36 7.72 2.71
C ASN A 273 20.83 7.86 2.73
N LEU A 274 20.30 9.08 2.84
CA LEU A 274 18.86 9.32 2.90
C LEU A 274 18.21 8.95 1.56
N ARG A 275 17.19 8.08 1.57
CA ARG A 275 16.37 7.89 0.37
C ARG A 275 15.34 8.99 0.28
N ILE A 276 15.26 9.64 -0.87
CA ILE A 276 14.27 10.66 -1.16
C ILE A 276 13.36 10.09 -2.24
N LEU A 277 12.07 9.95 -1.94
CA LEU A 277 11.09 9.34 -2.83
C LEU A 277 10.04 10.38 -3.24
N ALA A 278 9.90 10.61 -4.54
CA ALA A 278 8.75 11.29 -5.09
C ALA A 278 7.70 10.26 -5.51
N ILE A 279 6.48 10.42 -5.01
CA ILE A 279 5.36 9.53 -5.31
C ILE A 279 4.24 10.39 -5.88
N ASP A 280 3.71 10.02 -7.04
CA ASP A 280 2.55 10.74 -7.57
C ASP A 280 1.33 10.57 -6.64
N LYS A 281 0.27 11.35 -6.85
CA LYS A 281 -0.95 11.26 -6.06
C LYS A 281 -1.38 9.80 -5.94
N GLN A 282 -1.74 9.39 -4.72
CA GLN A 282 -2.17 8.02 -4.41
C GLN A 282 -3.22 7.58 -5.46
N PRO A 283 -3.02 6.43 -6.14
CA PRO A 283 -4.06 5.84 -6.97
C PRO A 283 -5.30 5.53 -6.11
N GLU A 284 -6.42 5.24 -6.74
CA GLU A 284 -7.59 4.72 -6.01
C GLU A 284 -7.16 3.56 -5.10
N THR A 285 -7.77 3.50 -3.91
CA THR A 285 -7.44 2.50 -2.90
C THR A 285 -7.39 1.11 -3.53
N PRO A 286 -6.37 0.28 -3.26
CA PRO A 286 -6.32 -1.07 -3.81
C PRO A 286 -7.64 -1.79 -3.59
N ALA A 287 -8.13 -2.47 -4.64
CA ALA A 287 -9.40 -3.19 -4.58
C ALA A 287 -9.39 -4.22 -3.44
N TYR A 288 -8.25 -4.87 -3.23
CA TYR A 288 -8.08 -5.92 -2.23
C TYR A 288 -6.86 -5.72 -1.33
N ASP A 289 -6.98 -6.18 -0.09
CA ASP A 289 -5.91 -6.45 0.85
C ASP A 289 -5.75 -7.98 1.00
N LEU A 290 -4.53 -8.45 0.80
CA LEU A 290 -4.20 -9.87 0.67
C LEU A 290 -3.33 -10.30 1.86
N ARG A 291 -3.81 -11.29 2.62
CA ARG A 291 -3.09 -11.79 3.80
C ARG A 291 -2.82 -13.30 3.67
N PRO A 292 -1.57 -13.70 3.39
CA PRO A 292 -1.20 -15.11 3.38
C PRO A 292 -1.46 -15.77 4.74
N ILE A 293 -1.98 -16.99 4.71
CA ILE A 293 -2.13 -17.88 5.87
C ILE A 293 -1.60 -19.28 5.50
N THR A 294 -1.39 -20.15 6.48
CA THR A 294 -0.94 -21.52 6.18
C THR A 294 -1.97 -22.24 5.29
N GLY A 295 -1.57 -22.56 4.06
CA GLY A 295 -2.41 -23.29 3.10
C GLY A 295 -3.36 -22.42 2.28
N GLY A 296 -3.33 -21.09 2.39
CA GLY A 296 -4.24 -20.21 1.65
C GLY A 296 -3.95 -18.71 1.78
N ILE A 297 -4.89 -17.88 1.34
CA ILE A 297 -4.82 -16.42 1.39
C ILE A 297 -6.19 -15.89 1.81
N LEU A 298 -6.22 -14.94 2.75
CA LEU A 298 -7.42 -14.14 3.05
C LEU A 298 -7.45 -12.91 2.14
N VAL A 299 -8.62 -12.58 1.62
CA VAL A 299 -8.87 -11.44 0.75
C VAL A 299 -9.96 -10.58 1.39
N GLN A 300 -9.75 -9.28 1.47
CA GLN A 300 -10.75 -8.32 1.95
C GLN A 300 -10.67 -7.03 1.13
N THR A 301 -11.74 -6.25 1.09
CA THR A 301 -11.68 -4.88 0.55
C THR A 301 -10.87 -3.98 1.47
N ALA A 302 -10.28 -2.92 0.93
CA ALA A 302 -9.56 -1.96 1.75
C ALA A 302 -10.48 -1.15 2.66
N ASP A 303 -9.99 -0.81 3.84
CA ASP A 303 -10.66 0.11 4.77
C ASP A 303 -10.59 1.56 4.23
N ALA A 304 -11.62 1.96 3.49
CA ALA A 304 -11.68 3.22 2.74
C ALA A 304 -12.88 4.10 3.13
N ILE A 305 -13.53 3.82 4.27
CA ILE A 305 -14.72 4.57 4.72
C ILE A 305 -14.36 6.04 4.90
N ALA A 306 -15.14 6.92 4.26
CA ALA A 306 -15.05 8.36 4.43
C ALA A 306 -15.86 8.76 5.67
N GLU A 307 -15.17 9.10 6.74
CA GLU A 307 -15.78 9.47 8.02
C GLU A 307 -16.37 10.88 8.00
N ASP A 308 -17.58 11.02 8.57
CA ASP A 308 -18.25 12.30 8.81
C ASP A 308 -18.46 12.50 10.32
N PRO A 309 -17.61 13.31 10.99
CA PRO A 309 -17.75 13.58 12.42
C PRO A 309 -19.09 14.22 12.82
N THR A 310 -19.84 14.77 11.86
CA THR A 310 -21.16 15.36 12.12
C THR A 310 -22.28 14.32 12.26
N SER A 311 -22.07 13.10 11.76
CA SER A 311 -23.01 11.98 11.92
C SER A 311 -22.79 11.18 13.19
N TRP A 312 -21.75 11.47 13.97
CA TRP A 312 -21.44 10.73 15.18
C TRP A 312 -22.40 11.05 16.33
N THR A 313 -22.60 10.06 17.21
CA THR A 313 -23.53 10.17 18.33
C THR A 313 -22.80 10.53 19.62
N VAL A 314 -23.20 11.60 20.30
CA VAL A 314 -22.66 11.93 21.63
C VAL A 314 -23.34 11.06 22.68
N ALA A 315 -22.57 10.21 23.35
CA ALA A 315 -23.09 9.19 24.28
C ALA A 315 -23.17 9.68 25.74
N THR A 316 -22.37 10.68 26.11
CA THR A 316 -22.31 11.27 27.45
C THR A 316 -23.17 12.53 27.60
N GLN A 317 -23.36 12.99 28.82
CA GLN A 317 -24.03 14.25 29.15
C GLN A 317 -23.25 15.48 28.64
N ARG A 318 -21.91 15.47 28.77
CA ARG A 318 -21.06 16.55 28.28
C ARG A 318 -20.92 16.47 26.76
N GLN A 319 -21.20 17.58 26.09
CA GLN A 319 -20.96 17.75 24.66
C GLN A 319 -19.48 18.09 24.39
N PRO A 320 -18.85 17.54 23.35
CA PRO A 320 -17.50 17.94 22.96
C PRO A 320 -17.51 19.40 22.49
N THR A 321 -16.45 20.13 22.78
CA THR A 321 -16.22 21.44 22.16
C THR A 321 -15.89 21.30 20.68
N LYS A 322 -15.97 22.39 19.91
CA LYS A 322 -15.58 22.38 18.48
C LYS A 322 -14.13 21.95 18.26
N ASN A 323 -13.22 22.31 19.16
CA ASN A 323 -11.81 21.91 19.06
C ASN A 323 -11.63 20.44 19.43
N GLU A 324 -12.29 19.97 20.49
CA GLU A 324 -12.29 18.54 20.83
C GLU A 324 -12.85 17.70 19.69
N LEU A 325 -13.95 18.10 19.05
CA LEU A 325 -14.51 17.33 17.93
C LEU A 325 -13.54 17.26 16.72
N LYS A 326 -12.81 18.35 16.44
CA LYS A 326 -11.76 18.34 15.40
C LYS A 326 -10.62 17.40 15.75
N ASP A 327 -10.14 17.46 16.99
CA ASP A 327 -9.07 16.57 17.46
C ASP A 327 -9.54 15.11 17.52
N LEU A 328 -10.80 14.84 17.86
CA LEU A 328 -11.38 13.49 17.84
C LEU A 328 -11.43 12.94 16.41
N ALA A 329 -11.83 13.76 15.43
CA ALA A 329 -11.82 13.39 14.02
C ALA A 329 -10.39 13.05 13.52
N PHE A 330 -9.41 13.87 13.92
CA PHE A 330 -8.01 13.62 13.63
C PHE A 330 -7.51 12.33 14.28
N ALA A 331 -7.75 12.15 15.59
CA ALA A 331 -7.33 10.98 16.35
C ALA A 331 -7.99 9.69 15.85
N TRP A 332 -9.26 9.74 15.47
CA TRP A 332 -10.00 8.62 14.90
C TRP A 332 -9.35 8.12 13.60
N LYS A 333 -9.09 9.06 12.69
CA LYS A 333 -8.40 8.75 11.44
C LYS A 333 -6.97 8.25 11.68
N ALA A 334 -6.25 8.79 12.65
CA ALA A 334 -4.93 8.30 13.03
C ALA A 334 -4.98 6.85 13.55
N ALA A 335 -5.97 6.51 14.37
CA ALA A 335 -6.13 5.18 14.95
C ALA A 335 -6.30 4.08 13.90
N LYS A 336 -6.97 4.39 12.77
CA LYS A 336 -7.12 3.49 11.61
C LYS A 336 -5.79 2.97 11.04
N HIS A 337 -4.70 3.74 11.19
CA HIS A 337 -3.38 3.39 10.68
C HIS A 337 -2.46 2.73 11.71
N ILE A 338 -2.90 2.59 12.97
CA ILE A 338 -2.11 2.03 14.06
C ILE A 338 -2.57 0.59 14.36
N LYS A 339 -1.63 -0.31 14.66
CA LYS A 339 -1.94 -1.72 14.92
C LYS A 339 -2.81 -1.90 16.19
N SER A 340 -3.79 -2.79 16.11
CA SER A 340 -4.77 -3.04 17.16
C SER A 340 -4.23 -3.86 18.36
N ASN A 341 -4.73 -3.68 19.59
CA ASN A 341 -5.67 -2.64 20.00
C ASN A 341 -4.97 -1.26 20.04
N ALA A 342 -5.49 -0.30 19.28
CA ALA A 342 -4.88 1.02 19.15
C ALA A 342 -5.59 2.04 20.05
N ILE A 343 -4.79 2.81 20.80
CA ILE A 343 -5.21 4.02 21.49
C ILE A 343 -4.35 5.17 21.01
N VAL A 344 -4.98 6.30 20.68
CA VAL A 344 -4.31 7.52 20.21
C VAL A 344 -4.72 8.68 21.09
N PHE A 345 -3.75 9.36 21.67
CA PHE A 345 -3.94 10.66 22.30
C PHE A 345 -3.56 11.74 21.28
N ALA A 346 -4.45 12.71 21.08
CA ALA A 346 -4.18 13.82 20.17
C ALA A 346 -4.62 15.15 20.76
N LYS A 347 -3.95 16.22 20.36
CA LYS A 347 -4.27 17.58 20.75
C LYS A 347 -3.81 18.56 19.69
N ASP A 348 -4.65 19.54 19.38
CA ASP A 348 -4.37 20.54 18.36
C ASP A 348 -3.92 19.89 17.05
N LEU A 349 -4.65 18.87 16.56
CA LEU A 349 -4.35 18.11 15.34
C LEU A 349 -2.93 17.52 15.29
N ALA A 350 -2.38 17.10 16.44
CA ALA A 350 -1.10 16.42 16.54
C ALA A 350 -1.19 15.22 17.48
N LEU A 351 -0.50 14.14 17.13
CA LEU A 351 -0.35 12.95 17.96
C LEU A 351 0.51 13.31 19.17
N VAL A 352 -0.04 13.07 20.35
CA VAL A 352 0.62 13.31 21.64
C VAL A 352 1.17 12.01 22.22
N GLY A 353 0.48 10.89 22.01
CA GLY A 353 0.95 9.58 22.45
C GLY A 353 0.12 8.47 21.83
N MET A 354 0.71 7.28 21.70
CA MET A 354 0.00 6.11 21.18
C MET A 354 0.34 4.83 21.95
N GLY A 355 -0.62 3.92 21.96
CA GLY A 355 -0.47 2.56 22.42
C GLY A 355 -0.89 1.62 21.30
N ALA A 356 0.10 1.00 20.66
CA ALA A 356 -0.10 0.17 19.47
C ALA A 356 0.10 -1.32 19.80
N GLY A 357 -0.69 -2.18 19.15
CA GLY A 357 -0.42 -3.62 19.04
C GLY A 357 -0.64 -4.43 20.31
N GLN A 358 -1.41 -3.94 21.28
CA GLN A 358 -1.57 -4.64 22.56
C GLN A 358 -2.75 -5.61 22.55
N PRO A 359 -2.60 -6.82 23.12
CA PRO A 359 -3.74 -7.73 23.32
C PRO A 359 -4.81 -7.17 24.26
N ASN A 360 -4.43 -6.29 25.19
CA ASN A 360 -5.34 -5.66 26.15
C ASN A 360 -5.36 -4.14 25.96
N ARG A 361 -6.56 -3.58 25.75
CA ARG A 361 -6.80 -2.17 25.48
C ARG A 361 -6.33 -1.24 26.61
N VAL A 362 -6.47 -1.65 27.88
CA VAL A 362 -6.03 -0.81 29.01
C VAL A 362 -4.51 -0.60 29.01
N VAL A 363 -3.75 -1.59 28.50
CA VAL A 363 -2.30 -1.47 28.31
C VAL A 363 -2.00 -0.44 27.21
N SER A 364 -2.78 -0.40 26.14
CA SER A 364 -2.65 0.64 25.11
C SER A 364 -2.93 2.04 25.67
N VAL A 365 -3.90 2.21 26.57
CA VAL A 365 -4.14 3.50 27.26
C VAL A 365 -2.92 3.88 28.10
N HIS A 366 -2.37 2.94 28.88
CA HIS A 366 -1.17 3.16 29.68
C HIS A 366 0.06 3.52 28.86
N LEU A 367 0.28 2.83 27.73
CA LEU A 367 1.37 3.12 26.81
C LEU A 367 1.22 4.50 26.17
N SER A 368 -0.01 4.88 25.77
CA SER A 368 -0.30 6.22 25.22
C SER A 368 0.03 7.32 26.22
N GLN A 369 -0.39 7.13 27.48
CA GLN A 369 -0.08 8.06 28.57
C GLN A 369 1.43 8.17 28.81
N ARG A 370 2.14 7.04 28.83
CA ARG A 370 3.60 7.04 29.01
C ARG A 370 4.31 7.73 27.84
N ALA A 371 3.92 7.42 26.61
CA ALA A 371 4.46 8.01 25.40
C ALA A 371 4.25 9.52 25.36
N SER A 372 3.15 10.03 25.95
CA SER A 372 2.86 11.47 25.99
C SER A 372 3.89 12.32 26.74
N GLY A 373 4.78 11.72 27.54
CA GLY A 373 5.80 12.47 28.27
C GLY A 373 5.25 13.54 29.23
N GLY A 374 3.99 13.44 29.64
CA GLY A 374 3.29 14.43 30.46
C GLY A 374 2.43 15.44 29.68
N ASN A 375 2.43 15.38 28.35
CA ASN A 375 1.65 16.28 27.49
C ASN A 375 0.20 15.80 27.26
N ALA A 376 -0.22 14.67 27.83
CA ALA A 376 -1.58 14.13 27.67
C ALA A 376 -2.69 15.09 28.16
N LYS A 377 -2.41 15.98 29.12
CA LYS A 377 -3.43 16.84 29.72
C LYS A 377 -4.10 17.78 28.69
N GLY A 378 -5.42 17.70 28.63
CA GLY A 378 -6.25 18.44 27.67
C GLY A 378 -6.26 17.83 26.27
N SER A 379 -5.76 16.61 26.10
CA SER A 379 -5.84 15.87 24.84
C SER A 379 -7.17 15.13 24.74
N VAL A 380 -7.51 14.71 23.54
CA VAL A 380 -8.58 13.74 23.29
C VAL A 380 -8.01 12.34 23.09
N LEU A 381 -8.87 11.33 23.15
CA LEU A 381 -8.52 9.93 22.96
C LEU A 381 -9.37 9.32 21.83
N ALA A 382 -8.73 8.62 20.90
CA ALA A 382 -9.41 7.71 19.98
C ALA A 382 -9.06 6.25 20.27
N SER A 383 -10.06 5.38 20.10
CA SER A 383 -9.98 3.95 20.37
C SER A 383 -10.51 3.17 19.17
N ASP A 384 -9.63 2.44 18.48
CA ASP A 384 -9.98 1.74 17.21
C ASP A 384 -11.15 0.74 17.31
N ALA A 385 -11.45 0.25 18.51
CA ALA A 385 -12.65 -0.49 18.84
C ALA A 385 -13.25 -0.05 20.18
N PHE A 386 -14.38 -0.65 20.56
CA PHE A 386 -15.08 -0.30 21.79
C PHE A 386 -14.24 -0.59 23.05
N PHE A 387 -14.53 0.13 24.13
CA PHE A 387 -13.96 -0.15 25.45
C PHE A 387 -14.72 -1.31 26.13
N PRO A 388 -14.02 -2.38 26.53
CA PRO A 388 -14.69 -3.51 27.17
C PRO A 388 -15.06 -3.23 28.64
N PHE A 389 -14.37 -2.31 29.30
CA PHE A 389 -14.48 -2.05 30.74
C PHE A 389 -14.21 -0.57 31.08
N ALA A 390 -14.77 -0.10 32.19
CA ALA A 390 -14.68 1.27 32.67
C ALA A 390 -13.27 1.71 33.10
N ASP A 391 -12.40 0.78 33.49
CA ASP A 391 -11.00 1.03 33.90
C ASP A 391 -10.19 1.80 32.84
N ASN A 392 -10.48 1.57 31.56
CA ASN A 392 -9.88 2.30 30.44
C ASN A 392 -10.23 3.80 30.48
N ILE A 393 -11.46 4.12 30.87
CA ILE A 393 -11.97 5.49 30.97
C ILE A 393 -11.42 6.19 32.21
N GLU A 394 -11.36 5.48 33.32
CA GLU A 394 -10.75 5.96 34.57
C GLU A 394 -9.29 6.34 34.33
N LEU A 395 -8.52 5.46 33.67
CA LEU A 395 -7.13 5.72 33.34
C LEU A 395 -6.96 6.88 32.34
N ALA A 396 -7.84 7.01 31.35
CA ALA A 396 -7.84 8.15 30.44
C ALA A 396 -8.12 9.47 31.18
N ALA A 397 -9.05 9.46 32.14
CA ALA A 397 -9.34 10.62 32.99
C ALA A 397 -8.14 11.01 33.86
N GLU A 398 -7.44 10.03 34.44
CA GLU A 398 -6.20 10.25 35.21
C GLU A 398 -5.08 10.87 34.35
N ALA A 399 -5.00 10.51 33.07
CA ALA A 399 -4.09 11.12 32.11
C ALA A 399 -4.48 12.57 31.72
N GLY A 400 -5.66 13.03 32.14
CA GLY A 400 -6.17 14.36 31.84
C GLY A 400 -6.79 14.48 30.44
N ILE A 401 -7.26 13.38 29.86
CA ILE A 401 -8.06 13.40 28.64
C ILE A 401 -9.36 14.17 28.89
N THR A 402 -9.90 14.87 27.88
CA THR A 402 -11.16 15.63 28.01
C THR A 402 -12.30 15.11 27.13
N ALA A 403 -11.98 14.39 26.06
CA ALA A 403 -12.96 13.77 25.18
C ALA A 403 -12.47 12.45 24.59
N ILE A 404 -13.40 11.55 24.28
CA ILE A 404 -13.14 10.18 23.80
C ILE A 404 -13.99 9.91 22.54
N VAL A 405 -13.42 9.24 21.54
CA VAL A 405 -14.13 8.66 20.40
C VAL A 405 -13.87 7.16 20.31
N GLN A 406 -14.93 6.39 20.11
CA GLN A 406 -14.91 4.94 19.94
C GLN A 406 -16.08 4.49 19.05
N PRO A 407 -16.14 3.23 18.57
CA PRO A 407 -17.32 2.75 17.83
C PRO A 407 -18.60 2.67 18.65
N GLY A 408 -18.50 2.28 19.93
CA GLY A 408 -19.63 1.74 20.70
C GLY A 408 -19.99 0.30 20.30
N GLY A 409 -21.08 -0.22 20.85
CA GLY A 409 -21.60 -1.57 20.59
C GLY A 409 -21.21 -2.63 21.63
N SER A 410 -20.69 -2.23 22.80
CA SER A 410 -20.42 -3.14 23.91
C SER A 410 -21.69 -3.39 24.71
N ILE A 411 -21.87 -4.61 25.22
CA ILE A 411 -22.90 -4.91 26.24
C ILE A 411 -22.69 -4.11 27.55
N ARG A 412 -21.52 -3.50 27.72
CA ARG A 412 -21.11 -2.68 28.88
C ARG A 412 -20.95 -1.20 28.53
N ASP A 413 -21.49 -0.74 27.40
CA ASP A 413 -21.39 0.68 27.04
C ASP A 413 -21.96 1.58 28.16
N ASP A 414 -23.04 1.17 28.84
CA ASP A 414 -23.60 1.93 29.97
C ASP A 414 -22.59 2.13 31.12
N GLU A 415 -21.77 1.11 31.44
CA GLU A 415 -20.73 1.20 32.48
C GLU A 415 -19.63 2.19 32.06
N VAL A 416 -19.23 2.14 30.80
CA VAL A 416 -18.18 2.97 30.19
C VAL A 416 -18.64 4.44 30.08
N ILE A 417 -19.88 4.66 29.66
CA ILE A 417 -20.52 5.98 29.58
C ILE A 417 -20.65 6.58 30.99
N ALA A 418 -21.12 5.80 31.97
CA ALA A 418 -21.25 6.27 33.34
C ALA A 418 -19.89 6.68 33.94
N ALA A 419 -18.81 5.95 33.64
CA ALA A 419 -17.46 6.33 34.05
C ALA A 419 -17.00 7.64 33.39
N ALA A 420 -17.31 7.84 32.11
CA ALA A 420 -16.99 9.07 31.38
C ALA A 420 -17.77 10.28 31.92
N ASP A 421 -19.06 10.12 32.16
CA ASP A 421 -19.92 11.15 32.78
C ASP A 421 -19.41 11.53 34.17
N LYS A 422 -19.07 10.54 35.01
CA LYS A 422 -18.51 10.76 36.36
C LYS A 422 -17.18 11.53 36.30
N ALA A 423 -16.36 11.29 35.28
CA ALA A 423 -15.10 11.99 35.04
C ALA A 423 -15.27 13.35 34.31
N GLY A 424 -16.49 13.70 33.88
CA GLY A 424 -16.76 14.92 33.13
C GLY A 424 -16.19 14.91 31.70
N LEU A 425 -16.01 13.73 31.12
CA LEU A 425 -15.50 13.55 29.75
C LEU A 425 -16.64 13.63 28.74
N ALA A 426 -16.37 14.18 27.55
CA ALA A 426 -17.25 13.93 26.40
C ALA A 426 -16.91 12.58 25.75
N MET A 427 -17.90 11.80 25.35
CA MET A 427 -17.73 10.55 24.62
C MET A 427 -18.60 10.54 23.36
N VAL A 428 -18.00 10.11 22.25
CA VAL A 428 -18.65 10.07 20.94
C VAL A 428 -18.54 8.67 20.35
N PHE A 429 -19.65 8.18 19.80
CA PHE A 429 -19.77 6.89 19.11
C PHE A 429 -19.83 7.08 17.60
N THR A 430 -18.96 6.36 16.87
CA THR A 430 -18.88 6.38 15.40
C THR A 430 -19.73 5.29 14.75
N GLY A 431 -19.97 4.18 15.43
CA GLY A 431 -20.60 2.99 14.86
C GLY A 431 -19.71 2.17 13.92
N VAL A 432 -18.45 2.59 13.70
CA VAL A 432 -17.49 1.98 12.78
C VAL A 432 -16.25 1.54 13.55
N ARG A 433 -15.68 0.37 13.22
CA ARG A 433 -14.47 -0.17 13.86
C ARG A 433 -13.35 -0.30 12.83
N HIS A 434 -12.13 0.16 13.18
CA HIS A 434 -10.95 0.10 12.31
C HIS A 434 -9.86 -0.82 12.87
N PHE A 435 -10.10 -2.12 12.91
CA PHE A 435 -9.06 -3.07 13.33
C PHE A 435 -7.98 -3.26 12.27
N ARG A 436 -6.72 -3.30 12.72
CA ARG A 436 -5.54 -3.48 11.88
C ARG A 436 -4.54 -4.41 12.55
N HIS A 437 -4.20 -5.51 11.88
CA HIS A 437 -3.24 -6.52 12.37
C HIS A 437 -1.91 -6.46 11.63
#